data_AF-A0A401T8P6-F1
#
_entry.id   AF-A0A401T8P6-F1
#
_cell.length_a   1.000
_cell.length_b   1.000
_cell.length_c   1.000
_cell.angle_alpha   90.00
_cell.angle_beta   90.00
_cell.angle_gamma   90.00
#
_symmetry.space_group_name_H-M   'P 1'
#
loop_
_entity.id
_entity.type
_entity.pdbx_description
1 polymer ?
#
loop_
_entity_poly.entity_id
_entity_poly.type
_entity_poly.pdbx_seq_one_letter_code
_entity_poly.pdbx_strand_id
1 'polypeptide(L)'
;MVLHSECSLGDEVSVKLLIRWLSILYTLLQNVAQEETAAQSFYQTYFCDILQHIFSVVTDTSHTAGLTMHATILAYMFSLVEDGKITLSLSPATPNINNQIFVQEFVANLLKTAFPHLQ
;
A
#
# COMPACT_ATOMS: atom_id res chain seq x y z
N MET A 1 -3.60 -31.63 -27.66
CA MET A 1 -4.62 -30.71 -27.10
C MET A 1 -4.68 -30.91 -25.58
N VAL A 2 -3.59 -30.61 -24.86
CA VAL A 2 -3.51 -30.65 -23.39
C VAL A 2 -2.39 -29.67 -22.98
N LEU A 3 -2.59 -28.37 -23.15
CA LEU A 3 -1.68 -27.31 -22.67
C LEU A 3 -2.46 -25.99 -22.46
N HIS A 4 -3.67 -26.06 -21.91
CA HIS A 4 -4.45 -24.85 -21.61
C HIS A 4 -5.16 -24.90 -20.25
N SER A 5 -4.81 -25.85 -19.38
CA SER A 5 -5.50 -26.05 -18.10
C SER A 5 -4.62 -25.87 -16.85
N GLU A 6 -3.30 -25.70 -17.00
CA GLU A 6 -2.39 -25.51 -15.86
C GLU A 6 -2.12 -24.04 -15.51
N CYS A 7 -2.35 -23.08 -16.43
CA CYS A 7 -2.14 -21.66 -16.16
C CYS A 7 -3.17 -21.09 -15.16
N SER A 8 -4.45 -21.48 -15.28
CA SER A 8 -5.53 -20.89 -14.48
C SER A 8 -5.52 -21.29 -12.99
N LEU A 9 -4.93 -22.44 -12.64
CA LEU A 9 -4.86 -22.89 -11.24
C LEU A 9 -3.79 -22.12 -10.44
N GLY A 10 -2.68 -21.76 -11.10
CA GLY A 10 -1.61 -20.95 -10.51
C GLY A 10 -2.07 -19.53 -10.20
N ASP A 11 -2.88 -18.94 -11.09
CA ASP A 11 -3.47 -17.61 -10.90
C ASP A 11 -4.52 -17.61 -9.76
N GLU A 12 -5.37 -18.64 -9.67
CA GLU A 12 -6.40 -18.69 -8.61
C GLU A 12 -5.81 -18.86 -7.21
N VAL A 13 -4.78 -19.71 -7.05
CA VAL A 13 -4.08 -19.89 -5.76
C VAL A 13 -3.30 -18.63 -5.39
N SER A 14 -2.65 -18.00 -6.37
CA SER A 14 -1.91 -16.74 -6.16
C SER A 14 -2.85 -15.60 -5.77
N VAL A 15 -4.02 -15.49 -6.40
CA VAL A 15 -5.05 -14.50 -6.05
C VAL A 15 -5.67 -14.78 -4.67
N LYS A 16 -5.90 -16.05 -4.30
CA LYS A 16 -6.37 -16.40 -2.96
C LYS A 16 -5.34 -16.06 -1.88
N LEU A 17 -4.06 -16.32 -2.13
CA LEU A 17 -2.98 -15.91 -1.25
C LEU A 17 -2.87 -14.38 -1.18
N LEU A 18 -3.11 -13.71 -2.33
CA LEU A 18 -3.13 -12.25 -2.44
C LEU A 18 -4.16 -11.63 -1.49
N ILE A 19 -5.41 -12.09 -1.62
CA ILE A 19 -6.53 -11.61 -0.79
C ILE A 19 -6.27 -11.91 0.69
N ARG A 20 -5.64 -13.05 1.02
CA ARG A 20 -5.33 -13.41 2.41
C ARG A 20 -4.31 -12.47 3.02
N TRP A 21 -3.24 -12.11 2.31
CA TRP A 21 -2.26 -11.15 2.84
C TRP A 21 -2.86 -9.75 2.98
N LEU A 22 -3.72 -9.32 2.03
CA LEU A 22 -4.42 -8.04 2.10
C LEU A 22 -5.27 -7.94 3.37
N SER A 23 -6.03 -8.98 3.69
CA SER A 23 -6.83 -9.05 4.92
C SER A 23 -5.97 -9.03 6.18
N ILE A 24 -4.83 -9.73 6.19
CA ILE A 24 -3.89 -9.73 7.33
C ILE A 24 -3.27 -8.34 7.52
N LEU A 25 -2.83 -7.71 6.43
CA LEU A 25 -2.26 -6.36 6.46
C LEU A 25 -3.29 -5.36 6.98
N TYR A 26 -4.52 -5.40 6.48
CA TYR A 26 -5.57 -4.50 6.94
C TYR A 26 -5.87 -4.70 8.44
N THR A 27 -5.98 -5.95 8.89
CA THR A 27 -6.18 -6.26 10.32
C THR A 27 -4.99 -5.78 11.17
N LEU A 28 -3.76 -5.95 10.69
CA LEU A 28 -2.55 -5.46 11.36
C LEU A 28 -2.60 -3.93 11.50
N LEU A 29 -2.95 -3.22 10.43
CA LEU A 29 -3.06 -1.76 10.43
C LEU A 29 -4.12 -1.25 11.41
N GLN A 30 -5.24 -1.96 11.54
CA GLN A 30 -6.28 -1.64 12.53
C GLN A 30 -5.81 -1.89 13.96
N ASN A 31 -5.11 -3.01 14.21
CA ASN A 31 -4.58 -3.35 15.52
C ASN A 31 -3.49 -2.36 15.98
N VAL A 32 -2.58 -2.01 15.07
CA VAL A 32 -1.53 -1.01 15.33
C VAL A 32 -2.15 0.34 15.68
N ALA A 33 -3.22 0.73 14.99
CA ALA A 33 -3.92 1.99 15.30
C ALA A 33 -4.56 2.04 16.70
N GLN A 34 -4.77 0.89 17.37
CA GLN A 34 -5.21 0.85 18.77
C GLN A 34 -4.08 1.14 19.77
N GLU A 35 -2.81 1.00 19.35
CA GLU A 35 -1.63 1.15 20.19
C GLU A 35 -0.85 2.41 19.80
N GLU A 36 -1.34 3.59 20.22
CA GLU A 36 -0.83 4.90 19.76
C GLU A 36 0.69 5.06 19.87
N THR A 37 1.31 4.55 20.94
CA THR A 37 2.76 4.67 21.16
C THR A 37 3.57 3.84 20.16
N ALA A 38 3.16 2.59 19.93
CA ALA A 38 3.85 1.69 19.00
C ALA A 38 3.51 2.03 17.54
N ALA A 39 2.32 2.59 17.30
CA ALA A 39 1.84 2.98 15.98
C ALA A 39 2.77 3.97 15.29
N GLN A 40 3.28 4.95 16.04
CA GLN A 40 4.16 5.95 15.44
C GLN A 40 5.46 5.36 14.89
N SER A 41 6.12 4.50 15.66
CA SER A 41 7.33 3.79 15.22
C SER A 41 7.04 2.85 14.04
N PHE A 42 5.86 2.22 14.04
CA PHE A 42 5.40 1.39 12.93
C PHE A 42 5.21 2.22 11.66
N TYR A 43 4.54 3.37 11.73
CA TYR A 43 4.32 4.24 10.58
C TYR A 43 5.64 4.76 10.02
N GLN A 44 6.56 5.22 10.87
CA GLN A 44 7.85 5.70 10.41
C GLN A 44 8.67 4.62 9.68
N THR A 45 8.53 3.36 10.09
CA THR A 45 9.32 2.25 9.53
C THR A 45 8.68 1.65 8.29
N TYR A 46 7.35 1.44 8.29
CA TYR A 46 6.67 0.59 7.31
C TYR A 46 5.68 1.32 6.40
N PHE A 47 5.29 2.57 6.71
CA PHE A 47 4.23 3.25 5.96
C PHE A 47 4.58 3.44 4.48
N CYS A 48 5.78 3.94 4.17
CA CYS A 48 6.24 4.16 2.80
C CYS A 48 6.40 2.83 2.04
N ASP A 49 6.93 1.80 2.70
CA ASP A 49 7.12 0.47 2.11
C ASP A 49 5.77 -0.18 1.75
N ILE A 50 4.79 -0.09 2.64
CA ILE A 50 3.43 -0.60 2.40
C ILE A 50 2.80 0.15 1.21
N LEU A 51 2.90 1.48 1.18
CA LEU A 51 2.39 2.29 0.06
C LEU A 51 3.02 1.86 -1.26
N GLN A 52 4.34 1.73 -1.32
CA GLN A 52 5.06 1.34 -2.52
C GLN A 52 4.65 -0.06 -3.01
N HIS A 53 4.55 -1.04 -2.12
CA HIS A 53 4.10 -2.39 -2.48
C HIS A 53 2.66 -2.39 -3.01
N ILE A 54 1.74 -1.67 -2.37
CA ILE A 54 0.35 -1.60 -2.82
C ILE A 54 0.27 -0.94 -4.19
N PHE A 55 0.96 0.19 -4.41
CA PHE A 55 0.99 0.86 -5.70
C PHE A 55 1.61 -0.01 -6.79
N SER A 56 2.71 -0.72 -6.50
CA SER A 56 3.35 -1.64 -7.45
C SER A 56 2.37 -2.70 -7.99
N VAL A 57 1.49 -3.24 -7.14
CA VAL A 57 0.47 -4.21 -7.55
C VAL A 57 -0.68 -3.53 -8.29
N VAL A 58 -1.17 -2.38 -7.81
CA VAL A 58 -2.29 -1.64 -8.44
C VAL A 58 -1.92 -1.15 -9.85
N THR A 59 -0.65 -0.83 -10.10
CA THR A 59 -0.18 -0.39 -11.42
C THR A 59 0.07 -1.53 -12.39
N ASP A 60 0.11 -2.79 -11.91
CA ASP A 60 0.21 -3.97 -12.78
C ASP A 60 -1.19 -4.43 -13.20
N THR A 61 -1.54 -4.19 -14.47
CA THR A 61 -2.86 -4.50 -15.04
C THR A 61 -3.19 -6.00 -15.14
N SER A 62 -2.25 -6.90 -14.83
CA SER A 62 -2.45 -8.34 -14.93
C SER A 62 -3.29 -8.95 -13.79
N HIS A 63 -3.45 -8.25 -12.65
CA HIS A 63 -4.17 -8.76 -11.47
C HIS A 63 -5.35 -7.84 -11.04
N THR A 64 -6.46 -7.88 -11.77
CA THR A 64 -7.69 -7.15 -11.41
C THR A 64 -8.38 -7.72 -10.16
N ALA A 65 -8.14 -8.99 -9.84
CA ALA A 65 -8.71 -9.63 -8.65
C ALA A 65 -8.01 -9.14 -7.38
N GLY A 66 -8.72 -8.37 -6.55
CA GLY A 66 -8.20 -7.80 -5.31
C GLY A 66 -8.04 -6.28 -5.31
N LEU A 67 -8.26 -5.62 -6.46
CA LEU A 67 -8.16 -4.15 -6.60
C LEU A 67 -8.99 -3.40 -5.56
N THR A 68 -10.20 -3.88 -5.24
CA THR A 68 -11.05 -3.30 -4.21
C THR A 68 -10.37 -3.28 -2.84
N MET A 69 -9.68 -4.36 -2.45
CA MET A 69 -8.98 -4.42 -1.17
C MET A 69 -7.74 -3.52 -1.15
N HIS A 70 -7.00 -3.46 -2.26
CA HIS A 70 -5.90 -2.50 -2.41
C HIS A 70 -6.38 -1.06 -2.25
N ALA A 71 -7.48 -0.69 -2.90
CA ALA A 71 -8.09 0.64 -2.81
C ALA A 71 -8.57 0.94 -1.38
N THR A 72 -9.18 -0.03 -0.68
CA THR A 72 -9.59 0.12 0.71
C THR A 72 -8.39 0.37 1.64
N ILE A 73 -7.28 -0.36 1.46
CA ILE A 73 -6.07 -0.16 2.27
C ILE A 73 -5.44 1.21 1.97
N LEU A 74 -5.36 1.62 0.70
CA LEU A 74 -4.88 2.95 0.33
C LEU A 74 -5.73 4.05 0.96
N ALA A 75 -7.06 3.95 0.86
CA ALA A 75 -7.99 4.91 1.45
C ALA A 75 -7.78 5.02 2.97
N TYR A 76 -7.63 3.88 3.66
CA TYR A 76 -7.33 3.87 5.10
C TYR A 76 -5.97 4.51 5.43
N MET A 77 -4.93 4.24 4.65
CA MET A 77 -3.61 4.85 4.87
C MET A 77 -3.63 6.36 4.64
N PHE A 78 -4.36 6.84 3.63
CA PHE A 78 -4.52 8.27 3.39
C PHE A 78 -5.34 8.95 4.48
N SER A 79 -6.41 8.32 4.98
CA SER A 79 -7.18 8.90 6.09
C SER A 79 -6.34 9.06 7.36
N LEU A 80 -5.41 8.13 7.66
CA LEU A 80 -4.50 8.29 8.79
C LEU A 80 -3.61 9.54 8.69
N VAL A 81 -3.19 9.89 7.48
CA VAL A 81 -2.35 11.09 7.23
C VAL A 81 -3.21 12.35 7.24
N GLU A 82 -4.41 12.30 6.67
CA GLU A 82 -5.36 13.41 6.60
C GLU A 82 -5.89 13.79 7.99
N ASP A 83 -6.28 12.79 8.79
CA ASP A 83 -6.77 12.95 10.17
C ASP A 83 -5.65 13.31 11.18
N GLY A 84 -4.39 13.38 10.73
CA GLY A 84 -3.24 13.71 11.59
C GLY A 84 -2.93 12.64 12.63
N LYS A 85 -3.29 11.37 12.39
CA LYS A 85 -2.97 10.23 13.28
C LYS A 85 -1.48 9.89 13.30
N ILE A 86 -0.76 10.26 12.23
CA ILE A 86 0.69 10.09 12.12
C ILE A 86 1.36 11.39 12.57
N THR A 87 1.87 11.38 13.79
CA THR A 87 2.48 12.55 14.44
C THR A 87 4.00 12.59 14.26
N LEU A 88 4.65 11.45 14.06
CA LEU A 88 6.07 11.41 13.70
C LEU A 88 6.28 11.72 12.22
N SER A 89 7.41 12.35 11.91
CA SER A 89 7.80 12.62 10.52
C SER A 89 8.03 11.32 9.75
N LEU A 90 7.31 11.17 8.64
CA LEU A 90 7.49 10.08 7.69
C LEU A 90 8.71 10.26 6.78
N SER A 91 9.23 11.48 6.65
CA SER A 91 10.43 11.74 5.85
C SER A 91 11.70 11.40 6.66
N PRO A 92 12.52 10.44 6.22
CA PRO A 92 13.82 10.17 6.83
C PRO A 92 14.86 11.25 6.51
N ALA A 93 14.68 12.00 5.41
CA ALA A 93 15.64 13.00 4.94
C ALA A 93 15.34 14.42 5.47
N THR A 94 14.07 14.74 5.70
CA THR A 94 13.60 16.09 6.04
C THR A 94 12.56 16.05 7.15
N PRO A 95 12.98 16.00 8.42
CA PRO A 95 12.10 15.73 9.56
C PRO A 95 11.06 16.84 9.88
N ASN A 96 11.07 17.96 9.17
CA ASN A 96 10.19 19.11 9.39
C ASN A 96 9.14 19.34 8.28
N ILE A 97 9.00 18.39 7.34
CA ILE A 97 7.95 18.48 6.30
C ILE A 97 6.64 17.95 6.84
N ASN A 98 5.52 18.60 6.46
CA ASN A 98 4.19 18.09 6.77
C ASN A 98 3.99 16.72 6.12
N ASN A 99 3.56 15.73 6.90
CA ASN A 99 3.34 14.36 6.43
C ASN A 99 2.42 14.27 5.21
N GLN A 100 1.39 15.13 5.09
CA GLN A 100 0.51 15.18 3.93
C GLN A 100 1.28 15.59 2.66
N ILE A 101 2.09 16.64 2.74
CA ILE A 101 2.89 17.13 1.60
C ILE A 101 3.91 16.05 1.19
N PHE A 102 4.60 15.45 2.16
CA PHE A 102 5.56 14.39 1.91
C PHE A 102 4.90 13.17 1.21
N VAL A 103 3.75 12.71 1.71
CA VAL A 103 3.04 11.56 1.11
C VAL A 103 2.55 11.88 -0.30
N GLN A 104 2.07 13.11 -0.56
CA GLN A 104 1.69 13.55 -1.90
C GLN A 104 2.87 13.49 -2.88
N GLU A 105 4.03 14.04 -2.49
CA GLU A 105 5.23 14.00 -3.32
C GLU A 105 5.72 12.57 -3.53
N PHE A 106 5.70 11.74 -2.49
CA PHE A 106 6.09 10.34 -2.56
C PHE A 106 5.21 9.56 -3.54
N VAL A 107 3.88 9.67 -3.42
CA VAL A 107 2.92 9.01 -4.33
C VAL A 107 3.08 9.53 -5.76
N ALA A 108 3.27 10.85 -5.94
CA ALA A 108 3.52 11.42 -7.27
C ALA A 108 4.77 10.82 -7.92
N ASN A 109 5.85 10.61 -7.16
CA ASN A 109 7.07 9.98 -7.67
C ASN A 109 6.89 8.49 -7.98
N LEU A 110 6.13 7.75 -7.17
CA LEU A 110 5.76 6.37 -7.47
C LEU A 110 4.99 6.28 -8.79
N LEU A 111 3.99 7.13 -8.99
CA LEU A 111 3.19 7.15 -10.22
C LEU A 111 4.02 7.55 -11.45
N LYS A 112 4.92 8.53 -11.33
CA LYS A 112 5.84 8.89 -12.43
C LYS A 112 6.75 7.73 -12.82
N THR A 113 7.18 6.94 -11.85
CA THR A 113 8.03 5.76 -12.08
C THR A 113 7.23 4.63 -12.73
N ALA A 114 6.00 4.40 -12.28
CA ALA A 114 5.11 3.38 -12.83
C ALA A 114 4.59 3.73 -14.24
N PHE A 115 4.45 5.02 -14.55
CA PHE A 115 3.96 5.52 -15.83
C PHE A 115 4.95 6.52 -16.45
N PRO A 116 6.11 6.06 -16.95
CA PRO A 116 7.12 6.95 -17.54
C PRO A 116 6.62 7.70 -18.79
N HIS A 117 5.52 7.26 -19.39
CA HIS A 117 4.87 7.88 -20.54
C HIS A 117 3.86 8.98 -20.18
N LEU A 118 3.61 9.23 -18.88
CA LEU A 118 2.65 10.26 -18.41
C LEU A 118 3.31 11.64 -18.25
N GLN A 119 4.50 11.83 -18.84
CA GLN A 119 5.31 13.05 -18.81
C GLN A 119 4.96 14.02 -19.93
#